data_AF-A0A9W6NAR0-F1
#
_entry.id   AF-A0A9W6NAR0-F1
#
_cell.length_a   1.000
_cell.length_b   1.000
_cell.length_c   1.000
_cell.angle_alpha   90.00
_cell.angle_beta   90.00
_cell.angle_gamma   90.00
#
_symmetry.space_group_name_H-M   'P 1'
#
loop_
_entity.id
_entity.type
_entity.pdbx_description
1 polymer ?
#
loop_
_entity_poly.entity_id
_entity_poly.type
_entity_poly.pdbx_seq_one_letter_code
_entity_poly.pdbx_strand_id
1 'polypeptide(L)'
;MTQAELIAALPEGRLPPYLMQLRAADLLMLFGVGLVLAALLASLLMPFLDRLPSRRARIRSTRGMPPAEQALAIARIVGHLPQELRDTAYGTASPLGEAAIERIALKARPVRR
;
A
#
# COMPACT_ATOMS: atom_id res chain seq x y z
N MET A 1 35.07 46.83 29.40
CA MET A 1 34.87 45.37 29.44
C MET A 1 34.96 44.85 28.02
N THR A 2 35.84 43.89 27.78
CA THR A 2 36.09 43.34 26.44
C THR A 2 35.19 42.13 26.17
N GLN A 3 34.94 41.81 24.90
CA GLN A 3 34.14 40.64 24.49
C GLN A 3 34.68 39.34 25.11
N ALA A 4 36.00 39.24 25.30
CA ALA A 4 36.64 38.09 25.94
C ALA A 4 36.25 37.93 27.41
N GLU A 5 36.06 39.03 28.15
CA GLU A 5 35.62 39.02 29.55
C GLU A 5 34.15 38.58 29.69
N LEU A 6 33.31 38.93 28.72
CA LEU A 6 31.91 38.50 28.67
C LEU A 6 31.76 36.99 28.38
N ILE A 7 32.63 36.42 27.54
CA ILE A 7 32.64 34.99 27.24
C ILE A 7 33.18 34.17 28.43
N ALA A 8 34.17 34.69 29.15
CA ALA A 8 34.72 34.04 30.34
C ALA A 8 33.78 34.07 31.56
N ALA A 9 32.85 35.04 31.61
CA ALA A 9 31.85 35.17 32.67
C ALA A 9 30.59 34.31 32.47
N LEU A 10 30.45 33.62 31.33
CA LEU A 10 29.37 32.66 31.11
C LEU A 10 29.62 31.42 31.98
N PRO A 11 28.65 30.99 32.82
CA PRO A 11 28.77 29.71 33.49
C PRO A 11 28.88 28.64 32.39
N GLU A 12 29.84 27.72 32.53
CA GLU A 12 29.99 26.64 31.56
C GLU A 12 28.61 26.00 31.37
N GLY A 13 28.09 26.07 30.14
CA GLY A 13 26.91 25.34 29.70
C GLY A 13 27.21 23.85 29.70
N ARG A 14 27.54 23.31 30.89
CA ARG A 14 27.77 21.91 31.13
C ARG A 14 26.41 21.26 31.04
N LEU A 15 26.09 20.79 29.85
CA LEU A 15 25.20 19.65 29.70
C LEU A 15 25.64 18.62 30.76
N PRO A 16 24.73 18.20 31.65
CA PRO A 16 25.05 17.24 32.69
C PRO A 16 25.83 16.06 32.11
N PRO A 17 26.84 15.52 32.80
CA PRO A 17 27.77 14.54 32.24
C PRO A 17 27.08 13.29 31.70
N TYR A 18 25.89 12.95 32.21
CA TYR A 18 25.04 11.87 31.70
C TYR A 18 24.44 12.13 30.31
N LEU A 19 24.32 13.39 29.88
CA LEU A 19 23.90 13.78 28.52
C LEU A 19 25.08 13.93 27.56
N MET A 20 26.30 14.07 28.08
CA MET A 20 27.52 14.16 27.26
C MET A 20 28.03 12.79 26.78
N GLN A 21 27.63 11.71 27.44
CA GLN A 21 28.10 10.35 27.14
C GLN A 21 27.01 9.56 26.43
N LEU A 22 26.76 9.90 25.16
CA LEU A 22 25.93 9.07 24.31
C LEU A 22 26.74 7.82 23.92
N ARG A 23 26.49 6.70 24.60
CA ARG A 23 27.22 5.46 24.36
C ARG A 23 26.64 4.76 23.12
N ALA A 24 27.46 3.94 22.46
CA ALA A 24 26.98 3.12 21.34
C ALA A 24 25.79 2.22 21.71
N ALA A 25 25.71 1.81 22.98
CA ALA A 25 24.56 1.07 23.51
C ALA A 25 23.26 1.89 23.52
N ASP A 26 23.34 3.19 23.82
CA ASP A 26 22.17 4.08 23.84
C ASP A 26 21.63 4.31 22.43
N LEU A 27 22.54 4.44 21.45
CA LEU A 27 22.17 4.50 20.03
C LEU A 27 21.49 3.22 19.56
N LEU A 28 22.01 2.05 19.96
CA LEU A 28 21.43 0.76 19.62
C LEU A 28 20.06 0.56 20.29
N MET A 29 19.90 0.99 21.54
CA MET A 29 18.60 1.00 22.22
C MET A 29 17.60 1.91 21.51
N LEU A 30 17.99 3.14 21.18
CA LEU A 30 17.10 4.08 20.49
C LEU A 30 16.69 3.54 19.11
N PHE A 31 17.63 2.92 18.39
CA PHE A 31 17.33 2.24 17.14
C PHE A 31 16.33 1.09 17.32
N GLY A 32 16.55 0.23 18.32
CA GLY A 32 15.65 -0.88 18.63
C GLY A 32 14.25 -0.41 19.00
N VAL A 33 14.14 0.61 19.85
CA VAL A 33 12.86 1.24 20.21
C VAL A 33 12.18 1.82 18.97
N GLY A 34 12.93 2.52 18.11
CA GLY A 34 12.41 3.04 16.85
C GLY A 34 11.88 1.93 15.93
N LEU A 35 12.58 0.80 15.83
CA LEU A 35 12.17 -0.35 15.02
C LEU A 35 10.87 -0.97 15.55
N VAL A 36 10.76 -1.16 16.86
CA VAL A 36 9.56 -1.71 17.52
C VAL A 36 8.38 -0.76 17.32
N LEU A 37 8.58 0.54 17.49
CA LEU A 37 7.54 1.55 17.29
C LEU A 37 7.08 1.55 15.82
N ALA A 38 8.01 1.53 14.87
CA ALA A 38 7.69 1.46 13.44
C ALA A 38 6.89 0.20 13.08
N ALA A 39 7.27 -0.97 13.64
CA ALA A 39 6.54 -2.22 13.44
C ALA A 39 5.12 -2.17 14.01
N LEU A 40 4.95 -1.58 15.20
CA LEU A 40 3.63 -1.34 15.81
C LEU A 40 2.75 -0.44 14.94
N LEU A 41 3.28 0.69 14.46
CA LEU A 41 2.55 1.58 13.56
C LEU A 41 2.20 0.88 12.25
N ALA A 42 3.15 0.16 11.64
CA ALA A 42 2.90 -0.57 10.40
C ALA A 42 1.81 -1.63 10.58
N SER A 43 1.82 -2.38 11.69
CA SER A 43 0.80 -3.37 12.01
C SER A 43 -0.59 -2.72 12.20
N LEU A 44 -0.64 -1.56 12.87
CA LEU A 44 -1.88 -0.81 13.07
C LEU A 44 -2.45 -0.26 11.76
N LEU A 45 -1.56 0.14 10.83
CA LEU A 45 -1.93 0.63 9.50
C LEU A 45 -2.25 -0.50 8.51
N MET A 46 -1.72 -1.71 8.71
CA MET A 46 -1.91 -2.87 7.85
C MET A 46 -3.37 -3.15 7.47
N PRO A 47 -4.36 -3.18 8.41
CA PRO A 47 -5.76 -3.40 8.03
C PRO A 47 -6.37 -2.28 7.18
N PHE A 48 -5.78 -1.08 7.15
CA PHE A 48 -6.22 0.00 6.28
C PHE A 48 -5.58 -0.09 4.89
N LEU A 49 -4.34 -0.58 4.81
CA LEU A 49 -3.65 -0.79 3.52
C LEU A 49 -4.11 -2.07 2.81
N ASP A 50 -4.41 -3.15 3.55
CA ASP A 50 -4.90 -4.42 3.00
C ASP A 50 -6.34 -4.37 2.48
N ARG A 51 -7.07 -3.29 2.79
CA ARG A 51 -8.46 -3.07 2.35
C ARG A 51 -8.61 -2.67 0.89
N LEU A 52 -7.55 -2.68 0.09
CA LEU A 52 -7.66 -2.55 -1.36
C LEU A 52 -7.83 -3.96 -1.95
N PRO A 53 -9.07 -4.47 -2.15
CA PRO A 53 -9.27 -5.79 -2.73
C PRO A 53 -8.55 -5.83 -4.07
N SER A 54 -7.55 -6.72 -4.15
CA SER A 54 -6.70 -6.83 -5.34
C SER A 54 -7.58 -7.05 -6.56
N ARG A 55 -7.13 -6.58 -7.72
CA ARG A 55 -7.88 -6.75 -8.97
C ARG A 55 -8.29 -8.21 -9.21
N ARG A 56 -7.42 -9.16 -8.84
CA ARG A 56 -7.71 -10.60 -8.92
C ARG A 56 -8.83 -11.03 -7.97
N ALA A 57 -8.89 -10.47 -6.76
CA ALA A 57 -9.96 -10.72 -5.82
C ALA A 57 -11.30 -10.17 -6.32
N ARG A 58 -11.30 -8.95 -6.90
CA ARG A 58 -12.50 -8.35 -7.52
C ARG A 58 -13.01 -9.12 -8.73
N ILE A 59 -12.11 -9.66 -9.57
CA ILE A 59 -12.51 -10.51 -10.71
C ILE A 59 -13.00 -11.87 -10.19
N ARG A 60 -12.40 -12.44 -9.15
CA ARG A 60 -12.88 -13.69 -8.54
C ARG A 60 -14.26 -13.54 -7.89
N SER A 61 -14.59 -12.37 -7.33
CA SER A 61 -15.92 -12.13 -6.75
C SER A 61 -17.04 -12.04 -7.79
N THR A 62 -16.73 -11.97 -9.09
CA THR A 62 -17.74 -12.03 -10.15
C THR A 62 -18.01 -13.46 -10.64
N ARG A 63 -17.40 -14.49 -10.02
CA ARG A 63 -17.73 -15.90 -10.32
C ARG A 63 -19.14 -16.24 -9.80
N GLY A 64 -19.86 -17.10 -10.52
CA GLY A 64 -21.25 -17.46 -10.23
C GLY A 64 -22.30 -16.46 -10.71
N MET A 65 -21.90 -15.36 -11.34
CA MET A 65 -22.81 -14.47 -12.06
C MET A 65 -23.13 -15.05 -13.46
N PRO A 66 -24.29 -14.72 -14.04
CA PRO A 66 -24.56 -15.01 -15.44
C PRO A 66 -23.44 -14.50 -16.37
N PRO A 67 -23.07 -15.21 -17.45
CA PRO A 67 -21.90 -14.88 -18.28
C PRO A 67 -21.90 -13.44 -18.82
N ALA A 68 -23.07 -12.93 -19.21
CA ALA A 68 -23.23 -11.55 -19.68
C ALA A 68 -23.03 -10.52 -18.57
N GLU A 69 -23.59 -10.78 -17.38
CA GLU A 69 -23.42 -9.92 -16.20
C GLU A 69 -21.98 -9.93 -15.70
N GLN A 70 -21.33 -11.10 -15.71
CA GLN A 70 -19.93 -11.26 -15.38
C GLN A 70 -19.04 -10.42 -16.31
N ALA A 71 -19.29 -10.45 -17.62
CA ALA A 71 -18.54 -9.66 -18.60
C ALA A 71 -18.68 -8.15 -18.37
N LEU A 72 -19.88 -7.67 -18.05
CA LEU A 72 -20.12 -6.26 -17.74
C LEU A 72 -19.53 -5.83 -16.40
N ALA A 73 -19.60 -6.68 -15.36
CA ALA A 73 -18.98 -6.42 -14.06
C ALA A 73 -17.46 -6.33 -14.19
N ILE A 74 -16.84 -7.20 -14.98
CA ILE A 74 -15.42 -7.15 -15.32
C ILE A 74 -15.08 -5.85 -16.05
N ALA A 75 -15.89 -5.42 -17.02
CA ALA A 75 -15.66 -4.18 -17.74
C ALA A 75 -15.64 -2.95 -16.81
N ARG A 76 -16.52 -2.92 -15.79
CA ARG A 76 -16.50 -1.88 -14.75
C ARG A 76 -15.23 -1.90 -13.90
N ILE A 77 -14.70 -3.09 -13.60
CA ILE A 77 -13.45 -3.26 -12.84
C ILE A 77 -12.23 -2.83 -13.66
N VAL A 78 -12.21 -3.12 -14.96
CA VAL A 78 -11.08 -2.84 -15.86
C VAL A 78 -11.14 -1.42 -16.45
N GLY A 79 -12.31 -0.80 -16.48
CA GLY A 79 -12.56 0.52 -17.05
C GLY A 79 -12.81 0.52 -18.56
N HIS A 80 -12.82 -0.66 -19.19
CA HIS A 80 -13.21 -0.87 -20.59
C HIS A 80 -13.75 -2.29 -20.77
N LEU A 81 -14.52 -2.52 -21.83
CA LEU A 81 -15.01 -3.85 -22.21
C LEU A 81 -14.02 -4.50 -23.19
N PRO A 82 -13.31 -5.58 -22.78
CA PRO A 82 -12.43 -6.33 -23.68
C PRO A 82 -13.18 -6.81 -24.91
N GLN A 83 -12.57 -6.70 -26.09
CA GLN A 83 -13.22 -7.08 -27.36
C GLN A 83 -13.70 -8.54 -27.34
N GLU A 84 -12.89 -9.44 -26.79
CA GLU A 84 -13.19 -10.87 -26.65
C GLU A 84 -14.42 -11.15 -25.75
N LEU A 85 -14.83 -10.21 -24.89
CA LEU A 85 -16.00 -10.35 -24.02
C LEU A 85 -17.25 -9.64 -24.56
N ARG A 86 -17.16 -8.89 -25.66
CA ARG A 86 -18.31 -8.16 -26.22
C ARG A 86 -19.42 -9.11 -26.65
N ASP A 87 -19.04 -10.19 -27.33
CA ASP A 87 -20.03 -11.11 -27.87
C ASP A 87 -20.76 -11.89 -26.77
N THR A 88 -20.06 -12.18 -25.67
CA THR A 88 -20.66 -12.77 -24.46
C THR A 88 -21.54 -11.76 -23.72
N ALA A 89 -21.14 -10.49 -23.66
CA ALA A 89 -21.89 -9.43 -22.97
C ALA A 89 -23.22 -9.11 -23.68
N TYR A 90 -23.24 -9.13 -25.01
CA TYR A 90 -24.43 -8.83 -25.81
C TYR A 90 -25.19 -10.08 -26.27
N GLY A 91 -24.78 -11.28 -25.82
CA GLY A 91 -25.44 -12.55 -26.15
C GLY A 91 -25.41 -12.90 -27.64
N THR A 92 -24.46 -12.34 -28.41
CA THR A 92 -24.32 -12.58 -29.85
C THR A 92 -23.53 -13.85 -30.16
N ALA A 93 -22.81 -14.41 -29.18
CA ALA A 93 -22.09 -15.69 -29.29
C ALA A 93 -22.41 -16.63 -28.12
N SER A 94 -22.10 -17.92 -28.30
CA SER A 94 -22.19 -18.91 -27.22
C SER A 94 -21.43 -18.43 -25.98
N PRO A 95 -22.02 -18.59 -24.78
CA PRO A 95 -21.42 -18.09 -23.56
C PRO A 95 -20.06 -18.75 -23.33
N LEU A 96 -19.02 -17.93 -23.22
CA LEU A 96 -17.69 -18.38 -22.80
C LEU A 96 -17.80 -18.96 -21.39
N GLY A 97 -17.11 -20.08 -21.14
CA GLY A 97 -17.04 -20.64 -19.79
C GLY A 97 -16.37 -19.68 -18.81
N GLU A 98 -16.77 -19.71 -17.54
CA GLU A 98 -16.30 -18.78 -16.51
C GLU A 98 -14.76 -18.68 -16.43
N ALA A 99 -14.07 -19.81 -16.58
CA ALA A 99 -12.61 -19.87 -16.56
C ALA A 99 -11.95 -19.14 -17.76
N ALA A 100 -12.62 -19.13 -18.92
CA ALA A 100 -12.16 -18.38 -20.09
C ALA A 100 -12.36 -16.88 -19.87
N ILE A 101 -13.53 -16.47 -19.37
CA ILE A 101 -13.85 -15.07 -19.05
C ILE A 101 -12.83 -14.50 -18.06
N GLU A 102 -12.47 -15.25 -17.02
CA GLU A 102 -11.47 -14.83 -16.04
C GLU A 102 -10.06 -14.69 -16.63
N ARG A 103 -9.63 -15.62 -17.52
CA ARG A 103 -8.33 -15.51 -18.20
C ARG A 103 -8.25 -14.25 -19.06
N ILE A 104 -9.32 -13.94 -19.79
CA ILE A 104 -9.43 -12.74 -20.63
C ILE A 104 -9.39 -11.48 -19.76
N ALA A 105 -10.13 -11.49 -18.65
CA ALA A 105 -10.14 -10.39 -17.69
C ALA A 105 -8.76 -10.12 -17.06
N LEU A 106 -8.00 -11.18 -16.74
CA LEU A 106 -6.64 -11.06 -16.19
C LEU A 106 -5.64 -10.55 -17.23
N LYS A 107 -5.80 -10.95 -18.51
CA LYS A 107 -4.97 -10.50 -19.64
C LYS A 107 -5.24 -9.04 -20.02
N ALA A 108 -6.47 -8.56 -19.85
CA ALA A 108 -6.82 -7.18 -20.16
C ALA A 108 -5.96 -6.20 -19.34
N ARG A 109 -5.32 -5.24 -20.00
CA ARG A 109 -4.55 -4.18 -19.33
C ARG A 109 -5.54 -3.14 -18.78
N PRO A 110 -5.41 -2.72 -17.51
CA PRO A 110 -6.24 -1.63 -16.99
C PRO A 110 -5.97 -0.36 -17.79
N VAL A 111 -7.00 0.46 -18.01
CA VAL A 111 -6.77 1.86 -18.38
C VAL A 111 -6.07 2.49 -17.19
N ARG A 112 -4.80 2.86 -17.34
CA ARG A 112 -4.12 3.69 -16.34
C ARG A 112 -4.88 5.02 -16.32
N ARG A 113 -5.65 5.25 -15.27
CA ARG A 113 -6.15 6.58 -14.94
C ARG A 113 -5.01 7.40 -14.37
#